data_AF-A0A1J5PT91-F1
#
_entry.id   AF-A0A1J5PT91-F1
#
_cell.length_a   1.000
_cell.length_b   1.000
_cell.length_c   1.000
_cell.angle_alpha   90.00
_cell.angle_beta   90.00
_cell.angle_gamma   90.00
#
_symmetry.space_group_name_H-M   'P 1'
#
loop_
_entity.id
_entity.type
_entity.pdbx_description
1 polymer ?
#
loop_
_entity_poly.entity_id
_entity_poly.type
_entity_poly.pdbx_seq_one_letter_code
_entity_poly.pdbx_strand_id
1 'polypeptide(L)'
;MGVAPPPAWGRITSLIPRAMGGNLDNKELTPGAKLYLPVFVAGALFSCGDGHGVQGDGEVCVTAIETALQGRFRLTLRKDLRLDYPRAETPTHYMTMAMDPDLDQCVVRALRDMIVLLDEKRNLSREDAYTLCSLAADLRVTQTVNGSKGIHCMIAKAIVHG
;
A
#
# COMPACT_ATOMS: atom_id res chain seq x y z
N MET A 1 -8.02 0.41 6.19
CA MET A 1 -8.62 -0.72 5.41
C MET A 1 -7.74 -1.96 5.49
N GLY A 2 -8.28 -3.16 5.72
CA GLY A 2 -7.47 -4.37 5.82
C GLY A 2 -8.25 -5.68 5.76
N VAL A 3 -7.54 -6.78 5.89
CA VAL A 3 -8.07 -8.14 6.03
C VAL A 3 -7.64 -8.75 7.36
N ALA A 4 -8.21 -9.89 7.76
CA ALA A 4 -7.75 -10.57 8.96
C ALA A 4 -6.27 -10.99 8.82
N PRO A 5 -5.46 -10.78 9.88
CA PRO A 5 -4.04 -11.12 9.87
C PRO A 5 -3.82 -12.64 9.90
N PRO A 6 -2.57 -13.10 9.72
CA PRO A 6 -2.20 -14.48 10.02
C PRO A 6 -2.66 -14.90 11.43
N PRO A 7 -3.28 -16.09 11.61
CA PRO A 7 -3.77 -16.54 12.92
C PRO A 7 -2.69 -16.54 14.01
N ALA A 8 -1.44 -16.83 13.63
CA ALA A 8 -0.30 -16.85 14.55
C ALA A 8 0.01 -15.49 15.20
N TRP A 9 -0.48 -14.38 14.65
CA TRP A 9 -0.30 -13.05 15.24
C TRP A 9 -1.29 -12.77 16.37
N GLY A 10 -2.30 -13.63 16.55
CA GLY A 10 -3.35 -13.44 17.55
C GLY A 10 -4.20 -12.20 17.28
N ARG A 11 -4.80 -11.66 18.35
CA ARG A 11 -5.56 -10.41 18.27
C ARG A 11 -4.60 -9.22 18.16
N ILE A 12 -4.87 -8.37 17.19
CA ILE A 12 -4.12 -7.14 16.95
C ILE A 12 -5.04 -5.91 17.06
N THR A 13 -4.43 -4.75 17.32
CA THR A 13 -5.10 -3.45 17.23
C THR A 13 -5.32 -3.03 15.78
N SER A 14 -6.31 -2.18 15.51
CA SER A 14 -6.48 -1.54 14.20
C SER A 14 -5.46 -0.44 13.93
N LEU A 15 -4.77 0.07 14.96
CA LEU A 15 -3.87 1.22 14.88
C LEU A 15 -2.60 0.98 14.06
N ILE A 16 -2.06 -0.24 14.03
CA ILE A 16 -0.74 -0.50 13.47
C ILE A 16 -0.88 -1.15 12.08
N PRO A 17 -0.49 -0.49 10.99
CA PRO A 17 -0.50 -1.10 9.66
C PRO A 17 0.60 -2.16 9.53
N ARG A 18 0.29 -3.26 8.83
CA ARG A 18 1.25 -4.32 8.48
C ARG A 18 0.84 -4.99 7.16
N ALA A 19 1.31 -6.23 6.93
CA ALA A 19 1.06 -7.00 5.72
C ALA A 19 -0.44 -7.22 5.39
N MET A 20 -1.34 -7.17 6.38
CA MET A 20 -2.79 -7.27 6.18
C MET A 20 -3.48 -5.96 5.80
N GLY A 21 -2.73 -4.88 5.60
CA GLY A 21 -3.26 -3.52 5.55
C GLY A 21 -3.39 -2.95 6.95
N GLY A 22 -4.56 -2.43 7.30
CA GLY A 22 -4.83 -1.77 8.59
C GLY A 22 -4.89 -0.25 8.45
N ASN A 23 -4.25 0.47 9.37
CA ASN A 23 -4.14 1.94 9.40
C ASN A 23 -3.11 2.44 8.39
N LEU A 24 -3.43 2.29 7.10
CA LEU A 24 -2.50 2.56 6.01
C LEU A 24 -2.24 4.06 5.85
N ASP A 25 -3.26 4.89 6.04
CA ASP A 25 -3.26 6.36 5.96
C ASP A 25 -2.51 6.86 4.73
N ASN A 26 -2.89 6.25 3.60
CA ASN A 26 -2.35 6.59 2.30
C ASN A 26 -3.41 7.38 1.53
N LYS A 27 -3.14 8.68 1.39
CA LYS A 27 -4.04 9.64 0.72
C LYS A 27 -4.36 9.29 -0.75
N GLU A 28 -3.58 8.41 -1.38
CA GLU A 28 -3.80 7.98 -2.76
C GLU A 28 -4.89 6.89 -2.86
N LEU A 29 -5.32 6.30 -1.74
CA LEU A 29 -6.38 5.28 -1.67
C LEU A 29 -7.79 5.92 -1.71
N THR A 30 -8.10 6.55 -2.83
CA THR A 30 -9.35 7.29 -3.09
C THR A 30 -10.27 6.53 -4.06
N PRO A 31 -11.51 6.98 -4.31
CA PRO A 31 -12.37 6.38 -5.32
C PRO A 31 -11.67 6.22 -6.69
N GLY A 32 -11.68 5.00 -7.22
CA GLY A 32 -10.99 4.65 -8.46
C GLY A 32 -9.64 3.96 -8.25
N ALA A 33 -9.07 4.04 -7.03
CA ALA A 33 -7.93 3.22 -6.65
C ALA A 33 -8.33 1.75 -6.46
N LYS A 34 -7.38 0.85 -6.69
CA LYS A 34 -7.48 -0.57 -6.33
C LYS A 34 -6.42 -0.88 -5.30
N LEU A 35 -6.83 -1.48 -4.19
CA LEU A 35 -5.94 -1.98 -3.14
C LEU A 35 -5.90 -3.52 -3.23
N TYR A 36 -4.70 -4.07 -3.32
CA TYR A 36 -4.45 -5.50 -3.32
C TYR A 36 -3.91 -5.90 -1.96
N LEU A 37 -4.61 -6.81 -1.28
CA LEU A 37 -4.26 -7.30 0.05
C LEU A 37 -3.95 -8.81 0.00
N PRO A 38 -2.88 -9.29 0.64
CA PRO A 38 -2.65 -10.72 0.82
C PRO A 38 -3.80 -11.38 1.59
N VAL A 39 -4.20 -12.60 1.22
CA VAL A 39 -5.25 -13.35 1.94
C VAL A 39 -4.61 -14.35 2.89
N PHE A 40 -4.71 -14.10 4.20
CA PHE A 40 -4.11 -14.95 5.24
C PHE A 40 -5.05 -16.02 5.80
N VAL A 41 -6.36 -15.82 5.69
CA VAL A 41 -7.39 -16.71 6.23
C VAL A 41 -8.54 -16.88 5.24
N ALA A 42 -9.32 -17.95 5.41
CA ALA A 42 -10.51 -18.20 4.60
C ALA A 42 -11.48 -17.03 4.66
N GLY A 43 -11.98 -16.61 3.48
CA GLY A 43 -12.88 -15.46 3.34
C GLY A 43 -12.22 -14.10 3.46
N ALA A 44 -10.90 -14.03 3.72
CA ALA A 44 -10.11 -12.82 3.98
C ALA A 44 -10.56 -11.98 5.19
N LEU A 45 -11.86 -11.89 5.47
CA LEU A 45 -12.47 -11.09 6.54
C LEU A 45 -12.09 -9.61 6.42
N PHE A 46 -12.39 -9.04 5.25
CA PHE A 46 -12.14 -7.62 4.95
C PHE A 46 -12.91 -6.70 5.89
N SER A 47 -12.24 -5.64 6.34
CA SER A 47 -12.82 -4.56 7.13
C SER A 47 -12.27 -3.18 6.70
N CYS A 48 -13.09 -2.16 6.86
CA CYS A 48 -12.75 -0.77 6.57
C CYS A 48 -13.36 0.17 7.60
N GLY A 49 -12.70 1.32 7.78
CA GLY A 49 -13.05 2.41 8.68
C GLY A 49 -12.06 3.54 8.44
N ASP A 50 -12.09 4.55 9.31
CA ASP A 50 -11.17 5.69 9.31
C ASP A 50 -11.28 6.55 8.03
N GLY A 51 -12.38 7.31 7.94
CA GLY A 51 -12.63 8.15 6.77
C GLY A 51 -12.00 9.52 6.94
N HIS A 52 -11.21 9.99 5.98
CA HIS A 52 -10.60 11.31 6.03
C HIS A 52 -11.23 12.25 4.99
N GLY A 53 -11.56 13.48 5.40
CA GLY A 53 -11.96 14.55 4.49
C GLY A 53 -10.76 15.09 3.68
N VAL A 54 -9.58 15.15 4.31
CA VAL A 54 -8.29 15.42 3.66
C VAL A 54 -7.17 14.96 4.60
N GLN A 55 -6.09 14.44 4.02
CA GLN A 55 -4.88 14.02 4.73
C GLN A 55 -3.64 14.44 3.93
N GLY A 56 -2.60 14.88 4.63
CA GLY A 56 -1.27 15.09 4.04
C GLY A 56 -0.41 13.82 4.10
N ASP A 57 0.64 13.79 3.28
CA ASP A 57 1.70 12.78 3.44
C ASP A 57 2.36 12.93 4.81
N GLY A 58 2.46 11.83 5.54
CA GLY A 58 3.09 11.78 6.86
C GLY A 58 2.12 11.85 8.03
N GLU A 59 0.90 12.35 7.85
CA GLU A 59 -0.13 12.49 8.90
C GLU A 59 0.47 13.06 10.21
N VAL A 60 1.23 14.15 10.08
CA VAL A 60 2.27 14.52 11.06
C VAL A 60 1.74 14.85 12.46
N CYS A 61 0.47 15.23 12.58
CA CYS A 61 -0.18 15.53 13.86
C CYS A 61 -1.11 14.41 14.33
N VAL A 62 -0.83 13.17 13.96
CA VAL A 62 -1.56 11.95 14.37
C VAL A 62 -2.92 11.76 13.71
N THR A 63 -3.54 12.83 13.22
CA THR A 63 -4.90 12.81 12.69
C THR A 63 -4.99 13.56 11.38
N ALA A 64 -6.00 13.20 10.60
CA ALA A 64 -6.47 13.92 9.44
C ALA A 64 -7.67 14.81 9.80
N ILE A 65 -8.37 15.35 8.79
CA ILE A 65 -9.75 15.77 9.01
C ILE A 65 -10.61 14.50 9.11
N GLU A 66 -10.84 14.02 10.33
CA GLU A 66 -11.59 12.79 10.59
C GLU A 66 -13.07 12.91 10.27
N THR A 67 -13.64 11.89 9.62
CA THR A 67 -15.03 11.85 9.16
C THR A 67 -15.61 10.43 9.23
N ALA A 68 -16.94 10.33 9.23
CA ALA A 68 -17.61 9.05 9.05
C ALA A 68 -17.36 8.50 7.64
N LEU A 69 -16.98 7.23 7.53
CA LEU A 69 -16.75 6.57 6.25
C LEU A 69 -18.05 5.95 5.72
N GLN A 70 -18.48 6.38 4.53
CA GLN A 70 -19.45 5.66 3.71
C GLN A 70 -18.83 5.42 2.32
N GLY A 71 -18.70 4.16 1.93
CA GLY A 71 -18.06 3.78 0.67
C GLY A 71 -18.67 2.53 0.04
N ARG A 72 -18.52 2.42 -1.29
CA ARG A 72 -18.88 1.22 -2.04
C ARG A 72 -17.61 0.54 -2.55
N PHE A 73 -17.36 -0.66 -2.07
CA PHE A 73 -16.19 -1.45 -2.43
C PHE A 73 -16.60 -2.62 -3.33
N ARG A 74 -15.75 -2.95 -4.32
CA ARG A 74 -15.85 -4.20 -5.07
C ARG A 74 -14.70 -5.10 -4.63
N LEU A 75 -15.04 -6.27 -4.09
CA LEU A 75 -14.06 -7.27 -3.69
C LEU A 75 -13.95 -8.34 -4.78
N THR A 76 -12.73 -8.56 -5.26
CA THR A 76 -12.42 -9.59 -6.27
C THR A 76 -11.28 -10.44 -5.77
N LEU A 77 -11.48 -11.76 -5.72
CA LEU A 77 -10.41 -12.70 -5.39
C LEU A 77 -9.48 -12.88 -6.60
N ARG A 78 -8.18 -12.59 -6.42
CA ARG A 78 -7.13 -12.75 -7.42
C ARG A 78 -6.24 -13.94 -7.08
N LYS A 79 -6.57 -15.12 -7.61
CA LYS A 79 -5.80 -16.36 -7.40
C LYS A 79 -4.50 -16.40 -8.21
N ASP A 80 -4.40 -15.54 -9.21
CA ASP A 80 -3.26 -15.36 -10.10
C ASP A 80 -2.17 -14.46 -9.52
N LEU A 81 -2.44 -13.78 -8.40
CA LEU A 81 -1.48 -12.93 -7.72
C LEU A 81 -0.99 -13.59 -6.43
N ARG A 82 0.32 -13.50 -6.19
CA ARG A 82 0.94 -13.83 -4.91
C ARG A 82 1.56 -12.57 -4.34
N LEU A 83 1.07 -12.15 -3.18
CA LEU A 83 1.48 -10.93 -2.52
C LEU A 83 1.84 -11.25 -1.08
N ASP A 84 2.99 -10.77 -0.62
CA ASP A 84 3.39 -10.85 0.79
C ASP A 84 3.06 -9.55 1.54
N TYR A 85 2.72 -8.48 0.81
CA TYR A 85 2.46 -7.15 1.36
C TYR A 85 1.45 -6.38 0.48
N PRO A 86 0.77 -5.33 0.99
CA PRO A 86 -0.16 -4.56 0.18
C PRO A 86 0.52 -3.87 -1.01
N ARG A 87 -0.17 -3.90 -2.15
CA ARG A 87 0.11 -3.07 -3.33
C ARG A 87 -1.15 -2.31 -3.70
N ALA A 88 -1.03 -1.25 -4.47
CA ALA A 88 -2.18 -0.51 -4.95
C ALA A 88 -1.94 0.05 -6.36
N GLU A 89 -3.00 0.52 -6.98
CA GLU A 89 -2.90 1.33 -8.19
C GLU A 89 -4.00 2.39 -8.19
N THR A 90 -3.67 3.60 -8.63
CA THR A 90 -4.65 4.61 -9.02
C THR A 90 -4.95 4.44 -10.52
N PRO A 91 -5.86 5.23 -11.11
CA PRO A 91 -6.02 5.22 -12.57
C PRO A 91 -4.72 5.50 -13.32
N THR A 92 -3.80 6.27 -12.73
CA THR A 92 -2.59 6.77 -13.40
C THR A 92 -1.28 6.16 -12.89
N HIS A 93 -1.24 5.58 -11.67
CA HIS A 93 -0.01 5.09 -11.07
C HIS A 93 -0.11 3.65 -10.57
N TYR A 94 1.00 2.92 -10.63
CA TYR A 94 1.22 1.74 -9.80
C TYR A 94 1.84 2.17 -8.47
N MET A 95 1.50 1.44 -7.40
CA MET A 95 1.97 1.72 -6.06
C MET A 95 2.39 0.45 -5.33
N THR A 96 3.58 0.48 -4.75
CA THR A 96 4.01 -0.48 -3.73
C THR A 96 4.17 0.26 -2.42
N MET A 97 4.08 -0.42 -1.29
CA MET A 97 4.19 0.22 0.02
C MET A 97 4.84 -0.71 1.02
N ALA A 98 5.38 -0.13 2.08
CA ALA A 98 5.97 -0.84 3.18
C ALA A 98 5.70 -0.10 4.48
N MET A 99 5.55 -0.84 5.57
CA MET A 99 5.47 -0.30 6.92
C MET A 99 6.46 -0.98 7.85
N ASP A 100 7.14 -0.17 8.65
CA ASP A 100 8.21 -0.54 9.57
C ASP A 100 8.40 0.64 10.57
N PRO A 101 8.84 0.41 11.82
CA PRO A 101 9.23 1.50 12.72
C PRO A 101 10.32 2.44 12.14
N ASP A 102 11.15 1.92 11.23
CA ASP A 102 12.20 2.66 10.53
C ASP A 102 11.80 2.98 9.08
N LEU A 103 11.83 4.26 8.71
CA LEU A 103 11.49 4.71 7.36
C LEU A 103 12.50 4.22 6.32
N ASP A 104 13.77 4.03 6.69
CA ASP A 104 14.79 3.54 5.76
C ASP A 104 14.48 2.09 5.35
N GLN A 105 14.01 1.27 6.29
CA GLN A 105 13.53 -0.07 6.00
C GLN A 105 12.28 -0.05 5.10
N CYS A 106 11.39 0.92 5.30
CA CYS A 106 10.23 1.12 4.44
C CYS A 106 10.66 1.45 3.01
N VAL A 107 11.61 2.38 2.82
CA VAL A 107 12.16 2.74 1.50
C VAL A 107 12.70 1.50 0.79
N VAL A 108 13.56 0.73 1.46
CA VAL A 108 14.17 -0.47 0.87
C VAL A 108 13.11 -1.48 0.43
N ARG A 109 12.11 -1.73 1.28
CA ARG A 109 11.06 -2.73 1.00
C ARG A 109 10.12 -2.27 -0.11
N ALA A 110 9.62 -1.03 -0.05
CA ALA A 110 8.71 -0.50 -1.07
C ALA A 110 9.37 -0.47 -2.44
N LEU A 111 10.63 -0.03 -2.53
CA LEU A 111 11.38 0.02 -3.78
C LEU A 111 11.68 -1.38 -4.34
N ARG A 112 12.10 -2.33 -3.50
CA ARG A 112 12.33 -3.72 -3.94
C ARG A 112 11.06 -4.36 -4.48
N ASP A 113 9.93 -4.10 -3.83
CA ASP A 113 8.63 -4.59 -4.30
C ASP A 113 8.24 -3.91 -5.63
N MET A 114 8.56 -2.63 -5.83
CA MET A 114 8.34 -1.94 -7.11
C MET A 114 9.16 -2.56 -8.24
N ILE A 115 10.41 -2.92 -7.99
CA ILE A 115 11.27 -3.61 -8.96
C ILE A 115 10.63 -4.94 -9.40
N VAL A 116 10.12 -5.73 -8.45
CA VAL A 116 9.39 -6.98 -8.74
C VAL A 116 8.11 -6.70 -9.52
N LEU A 117 7.34 -5.67 -9.14
CA LEU A 117 6.12 -5.31 -9.85
C LEU A 117 6.40 -4.89 -11.30
N LEU A 118 7.50 -4.18 -11.57
CA LEU A 118 7.87 -3.77 -12.92
C LEU A 118 8.26 -4.94 -13.81
N ASP A 119 8.91 -5.96 -13.25
CA ASP A 119 9.12 -7.24 -13.91
C ASP A 119 7.77 -7.90 -14.24
N GLU A 120 6.86 -8.02 -13.26
CA GLU A 120 5.51 -8.58 -13.50
C GLU A 120 4.69 -7.82 -14.57
N LYS A 121 4.88 -6.49 -14.70
CA LYS A 121 4.09 -5.64 -15.61
C LYS A 121 4.69 -5.49 -17.00
N ARG A 122 6.02 -5.51 -17.14
CA ARG A 122 6.71 -5.24 -18.41
C ARG A 122 7.91 -6.14 -18.67
N ASN A 123 8.11 -7.18 -17.86
CA ASN A 123 9.20 -8.15 -18.00
C ASN A 123 10.57 -7.46 -18.10
N LEU A 124 10.75 -6.41 -17.30
CA LEU A 124 12.02 -5.70 -17.19
C LEU A 124 12.99 -6.51 -16.34
N SER A 125 14.27 -6.48 -16.72
CA SER A 125 15.34 -6.97 -15.84
C SER A 125 15.32 -6.19 -14.52
N ARG A 126 15.87 -6.78 -13.46
CA ARG A 126 15.89 -6.12 -12.15
C ARG A 126 16.72 -4.84 -12.19
N GLU A 127 17.78 -4.82 -12.98
CA GLU A 127 18.68 -3.69 -13.20
C GLU A 127 17.98 -2.56 -13.96
N ASP A 128 17.23 -2.88 -15.03
CA ASP A 128 16.48 -1.90 -15.81
C ASP A 128 15.31 -1.34 -15.00
N ALA A 129 14.58 -2.20 -14.29
CA ALA A 129 13.50 -1.78 -13.40
C ALA A 129 14.02 -0.87 -12.28
N TYR A 130 15.19 -1.17 -11.71
CA TYR A 130 15.78 -0.33 -10.68
C TYR A 130 16.24 1.03 -11.23
N THR A 131 16.89 1.03 -12.40
CA THR A 131 17.25 2.26 -13.13
C THR A 131 16.02 3.10 -13.43
N LEU A 132 14.95 2.48 -13.94
CA LEU A 132 13.68 3.15 -14.21
C LEU A 132 13.07 3.77 -12.95
N CYS A 133 13.10 3.04 -11.82
CA CYS A 133 12.64 3.59 -10.55
C CYS A 133 13.42 4.85 -10.17
N SER A 134 14.73 4.87 -10.36
CA SER A 134 15.55 6.06 -10.05
C SER A 134 15.23 7.27 -10.95
N LEU A 135 14.72 7.05 -12.15
CA LEU A 135 14.42 8.11 -13.12
C LEU A 135 12.98 8.63 -13.01
N ALA A 136 12.05 7.77 -12.55
CA ALA A 136 10.63 7.99 -12.76
C ALA A 136 9.71 7.56 -11.61
N ALA A 137 10.23 6.93 -10.55
CA ALA A 137 9.43 6.59 -9.39
C ALA A 137 9.63 7.60 -8.26
N ASP A 138 8.54 7.91 -7.56
CA ASP A 138 8.54 8.75 -6.37
C ASP A 138 8.42 7.88 -5.13
N LEU A 139 9.27 8.12 -4.12
CA LEU A 139 9.09 7.58 -2.77
C LEU A 139 8.45 8.65 -1.90
N ARG A 140 7.27 8.35 -1.35
CA ARG A 140 6.50 9.27 -0.52
C ARG A 140 6.29 8.70 0.87
N VAL A 141 6.34 9.59 1.86
CA VAL A 141 5.99 9.25 3.24
C VAL A 141 4.48 9.11 3.35
N THR A 142 4.02 7.91 3.70
CA THR A 142 2.60 7.62 3.85
C THR A 142 2.08 8.24 5.15
N GLN A 143 2.60 7.76 6.28
CA GLN A 143 2.32 8.25 7.63
C GLN A 143 3.53 8.00 8.53
N THR A 144 3.61 8.72 9.66
CA THR A 144 4.74 8.60 10.61
C THR A 144 4.33 8.33 12.06
N VAL A 145 3.05 8.09 12.31
CA VAL A 145 2.42 8.26 13.64
C VAL A 145 1.79 6.98 14.21
N ASN A 146 1.76 5.88 13.44
CA ASN A 146 0.98 4.66 13.79
C ASN A 146 1.75 3.56 14.51
N GLY A 147 2.86 3.90 15.18
CA GLY A 147 3.82 2.94 15.73
C GLY A 147 4.72 2.30 14.67
N SER A 148 4.15 1.74 13.60
CA SER A 148 4.87 1.52 12.33
C SER A 148 4.63 2.71 11.42
N LYS A 149 5.69 3.21 10.80
CA LYS A 149 5.65 4.29 9.80
C LYS A 149 5.46 3.69 8.41
N GLY A 150 5.19 4.51 7.40
CA GLY A 150 4.98 4.00 6.04
C GLY A 150 5.67 4.81 4.95
N ILE A 151 6.17 4.10 3.93
CA ILE A 151 6.55 4.67 2.63
C ILE A 151 5.71 3.99 1.55
N HIS A 152 5.29 4.75 0.55
CA HIS A 152 4.77 4.21 -0.70
C HIS A 152 5.60 4.69 -1.89
N CYS A 153 5.92 3.78 -2.80
CA CYS A 153 6.60 4.06 -4.05
C CYS A 153 5.54 4.16 -5.15
N MET A 154 5.58 5.23 -5.95
CA MET A 154 4.65 5.46 -7.05
C MET A 154 5.41 5.54 -8.37
N ILE A 155 4.87 4.92 -9.42
CA ILE A 155 5.35 5.11 -10.79
C ILE A 155 4.18 5.25 -11.76
N ALA A 156 4.28 6.21 -12.68
CA ALA A 156 3.22 6.46 -13.65
C ALA A 156 3.06 5.29 -14.61
N LYS A 157 1.82 4.83 -14.82
CA LYS A 157 1.48 3.74 -15.75
C LYS A 157 1.87 4.07 -17.19
N ALA A 158 1.81 5.35 -17.59
CA ALA A 158 2.26 5.79 -18.91
C ALA A 158 3.77 5.52 -19.09
N ILE A 159 4.60 5.81 -18.09
CA ILE A 159 6.03 5.49 -18.14
C ILE A 159 6.23 3.97 -18.22
N VAL A 160 5.44 3.21 -17.45
CA VAL A 160 5.51 1.75 -17.43
C VAL A 160 5.01 1.13 -18.72
N HIS A 161 4.17 1.75 -19.55
CA HIS A 161 3.61 1.08 -20.76
C HIS A 161 3.93 1.77 -22.09
N GLY A 162 4.41 3.01 -22.09
CA GLY A 162 4.58 3.86 -23.28
C GLY A 162 3.30 4.62 -23.58
#